data_AF-A0A4U7APK1-F1
#
_entry.id   AF-A0A4U7APK1-F1
#
_cell.length_a   1.000
_cell.length_b   1.000
_cell.length_c   1.000
_cell.angle_alpha   90.00
_cell.angle_beta   90.00
_cell.angle_gamma   90.00
#
_symmetry.space_group_name_H-M   'P 1'
#
loop_
_entity.id
_entity.type
_entity.pdbx_description
1 polymer ?
#
loop_
_entity_poly.entity_id
_entity_poly.type
_entity_poly.pdbx_seq_one_letter_code
_entity_poly.pdbx_strand_id
1 'polypeptide(L)'
;MAYIDRSEILYPPSGDWTEHDLDIDFLRITGRSETVIDLLRHLPYIRSEGYGEDFFIGPLDTPFNYLRNGRLRRVLDMPPEELGQKTLGELRLMPFDEYAPPRLVTIAVGPIGGGGSWWVLDTEESNIYLCNFWYDNDDVGDDKWKANNPESVEATFSAMREKLISLQWVPLPRTEHEKAAILGYDDDPTNEYRRLYRECGWPDAIRRQECLTWEGFKKASEERVRQSILKSDVPSLLDRLEFTFFDHAPTLENASRHKLRGHFKQWRAKASPKESPRAKLGHGVQETARYESFLQIVEEALNGINQINVDDLPVTRRAHIKLIRADWQPVGKDGEAEENEEPYDEIDGIREDDVGWVKVHPSWIGYSAYLEMSGDLNVWPTMYRRPPDVVLWS
;
A
#
# COMPACT_ATOMS: atom_id res chain seq x y z
N MET A 1 14.64 -4.70 -6.83
CA MET A 1 14.60 -4.17 -5.45
C MET A 1 13.26 -4.56 -4.85
N ALA A 2 13.10 -4.59 -3.53
CA ALA A 2 11.87 -5.13 -2.93
C ALA A 2 10.62 -4.24 -3.12
N TYR A 3 10.79 -2.98 -3.51
CA TYR A 3 9.68 -2.01 -3.58
C TYR A 3 9.38 -1.43 -4.97
N ILE A 4 10.35 -1.48 -5.90
CA ILE A 4 10.12 -1.15 -7.33
C ILE A 4 10.22 -2.43 -8.13
N ASP A 5 9.13 -2.78 -8.80
CA ASP A 5 9.13 -3.90 -9.74
C ASP A 5 10.00 -3.57 -10.96
N ARG A 6 10.68 -4.57 -11.51
CA ARG A 6 11.55 -4.34 -12.68
C ARG A 6 10.78 -3.81 -13.89
N SER A 7 9.49 -4.15 -14.02
CA SER A 7 8.63 -3.67 -15.10
C SER A 7 8.31 -2.18 -15.03
N GLU A 8 8.53 -1.55 -13.87
CA GLU A 8 8.38 -0.10 -13.66
C GLU A 8 9.63 0.68 -14.08
N ILE A 9 10.76 0.00 -14.29
CA ILE A 9 12.00 0.61 -14.75
C ILE A 9 12.05 0.55 -16.27
N LEU A 10 12.03 1.73 -16.89
CA LEU A 10 12.17 1.95 -18.31
C LEU A 10 13.66 2.04 -18.64
N TYR A 11 14.13 1.15 -19.50
CA TYR A 11 15.50 1.14 -19.99
C TYR A 11 15.55 1.67 -21.43
N PRO A 12 16.61 2.42 -21.81
CA PRO A 12 16.75 2.90 -23.17
C PRO A 12 16.80 1.74 -24.18
N PRO A 13 16.05 1.81 -25.28
CA PRO A 13 16.04 0.77 -26.29
C PRO A 13 17.37 0.74 -27.06
N SER A 14 18.05 -0.41 -27.07
CA SER A 14 19.24 -0.67 -27.92
C SER A 14 20.42 0.31 -27.78
N GLY A 15 20.52 1.01 -26.64
CA GLY A 15 21.63 1.93 -26.32
C GLY A 15 21.13 3.21 -25.67
N ASP A 16 20.23 3.92 -26.38
CA ASP A 16 19.89 5.31 -26.08
C ASP A 16 18.39 5.59 -26.25
N TRP A 17 17.85 6.51 -25.45
CA TRP A 17 16.57 7.15 -25.73
C TRP A 17 16.66 8.04 -26.97
N THR A 18 15.67 7.94 -27.85
CA THR A 18 15.66 8.69 -29.11
C THR A 18 15.05 10.09 -28.95
N GLU A 19 15.11 10.91 -30.00
CA GLU A 19 14.43 12.22 -30.04
C GLU A 19 12.89 12.09 -30.02
N HIS A 20 12.38 10.89 -30.31
CA HIS A 20 10.97 10.57 -30.13
C HIS A 20 10.62 10.33 -28.65
N ASP A 21 11.60 9.96 -27.82
CA ASP A 21 11.39 9.66 -26.40
C ASP A 21 11.73 10.85 -25.50
N LEU A 22 12.74 11.64 -25.88
CA LEU A 22 13.20 12.86 -25.18
C LEU A 22 12.97 14.11 -26.04
N ASP A 23 12.64 15.23 -25.40
CA ASP A 23 12.56 16.52 -26.08
C ASP A 23 13.92 17.26 -26.04
N ILE A 24 14.75 16.99 -27.04
CA ILE A 24 16.11 17.54 -27.13
C ILE A 24 16.09 19.05 -27.35
N ASP A 25 15.16 19.55 -28.16
CA ASP A 25 15.05 20.98 -28.43
C ASP A 25 14.62 21.74 -27.17
N PHE A 26 13.69 21.18 -26.38
CA PHE A 26 13.35 21.72 -25.07
C PHE A 26 14.55 21.77 -24.12
N LEU A 27 15.37 20.72 -24.06
CA LEU A 27 16.57 20.70 -23.22
C LEU A 27 17.58 21.76 -23.64
N ARG A 28 17.76 21.99 -24.95
CA ARG A 28 18.63 23.04 -25.48
C ARG A 28 18.07 24.45 -25.22
N ILE A 29 16.77 24.65 -25.41
CA ILE A 29 16.08 25.92 -25.14
C ILE A 29 16.18 26.29 -23.65
N THR A 30 16.11 25.30 -22.76
CA THR A 30 16.31 25.49 -21.30
C THR A 30 17.80 25.54 -20.91
N GLY A 31 18.69 25.61 -21.89
CA GLY A 31 20.11 25.87 -21.71
C GLY A 31 20.92 24.68 -21.17
N ARG A 32 20.45 23.44 -21.33
CA ARG A 32 21.26 22.25 -20.95
C ARG A 32 22.38 21.99 -21.96
N SER A 33 23.53 21.53 -21.47
CA SER A 33 24.67 21.16 -22.31
C SER A 33 24.44 19.85 -23.07
N GLU A 34 25.19 19.62 -24.16
CA GLU A 34 25.14 18.34 -24.88
C GLU A 34 25.58 17.17 -23.98
N THR A 35 26.47 17.39 -23.01
CA THR A 35 26.84 16.36 -22.01
C THR A 35 25.66 15.96 -21.13
N VAL A 36 24.83 16.92 -20.70
CA VAL A 36 23.60 16.63 -19.96
C VAL A 36 22.61 15.87 -20.84
N ILE A 37 22.44 16.30 -22.09
CA ILE A 37 21.56 15.63 -23.04
C ILE A 37 22.01 14.18 -23.28
N ASP A 38 23.31 13.97 -23.49
CA ASP A 38 23.91 12.65 -23.67
C ASP A 38 23.68 11.77 -22.44
N LEU A 39 23.91 12.30 -21.23
CA LEU A 39 23.58 11.58 -19.99
C LEU A 39 22.11 11.14 -19.96
N LEU A 40 21.17 12.05 -20.23
CA LEU A 40 19.73 11.76 -20.19
C LEU A 40 19.32 10.68 -21.21
N ARG A 41 20.02 10.57 -22.35
CA ARG A 41 19.80 9.49 -23.32
C ARG A 41 20.11 8.10 -22.77
N HIS A 42 21.01 8.00 -21.80
CA HIS A 42 21.49 6.72 -21.28
C HIS A 42 20.90 6.34 -19.92
N LEU A 43 20.21 7.27 -19.24
CA LEU A 43 19.65 6.99 -17.92
C LEU A 43 18.42 6.07 -18.01
N PRO A 44 18.31 5.08 -17.11
CA PRO A 44 17.02 4.41 -16.88
C PRO A 44 16.07 5.38 -16.16
N TYR A 45 14.79 5.30 -16.50
CA TYR A 45 13.74 6.08 -15.87
C TYR A 45 12.75 5.19 -15.13
N ILE A 46 12.14 5.69 -14.06
CA ILE A 46 11.03 5.02 -13.41
C ILE A 46 9.73 5.55 -14.04
N ARG A 47 8.83 4.64 -14.42
CA ARG A 47 7.52 5.00 -14.96
C ARG A 47 6.79 5.91 -13.98
N SER A 48 6.28 7.03 -14.48
CA SER A 48 5.61 8.05 -13.68
C SER A 48 4.39 8.56 -14.44
N GLU A 49 3.20 8.50 -13.85
CA GLU A 49 2.02 9.14 -14.42
C GLU A 49 1.82 10.52 -13.77
N GLY A 50 1.64 11.57 -14.58
CA GLY A 50 1.39 12.92 -14.06
C GLY A 50 2.59 13.54 -13.31
N TYR A 51 2.37 14.03 -12.08
CA TYR A 51 3.40 14.77 -11.32
C TYR A 51 4.49 13.87 -10.68
N GLY A 52 4.47 12.57 -10.93
CA GLY A 52 5.60 11.68 -10.59
C GLY A 52 5.77 11.36 -9.12
N GLU A 53 4.68 11.29 -8.37
CA GLU A 53 4.68 10.91 -6.96
C GLU A 53 4.45 9.40 -6.75
N ASP A 54 4.47 8.59 -7.81
CA ASP A 54 4.11 7.17 -7.73
C ASP A 54 5.19 6.32 -7.06
N PHE A 55 6.44 6.81 -7.06
CA PHE A 55 7.61 6.14 -6.52
C PHE A 55 8.53 7.12 -5.80
N PHE A 56 9.10 6.66 -4.70
CA PHE A 56 10.07 7.42 -3.91
C PHE A 56 11.41 6.70 -3.92
N ILE A 57 12.49 7.45 -4.07
CA ILE A 57 13.87 6.95 -4.02
C ILE A 57 14.57 7.28 -2.70
N GLY A 58 14.01 8.20 -1.91
CA GLY A 58 14.32 8.46 -0.52
C GLY A 58 13.08 8.99 0.21
N PRO A 59 13.13 9.23 1.53
CA PRO A 59 12.01 9.82 2.26
C PRO A 59 11.59 11.14 1.62
N LEU A 60 10.38 11.18 1.07
CA LEU A 60 9.80 12.31 0.34
C LEU A 60 10.48 12.67 -0.99
N ASP A 61 11.46 11.91 -1.47
CA ASP A 61 12.17 12.19 -2.73
C ASP A 61 11.65 11.34 -3.89
N THR A 62 11.26 11.97 -4.99
CA THR A 62 10.72 11.31 -6.19
C THR A 62 11.70 11.38 -7.36
N PRO A 63 11.84 10.32 -8.18
CA PRO A 63 12.75 10.33 -9.32
C PRO A 63 12.23 11.27 -10.41
N PHE A 64 13.14 11.95 -11.12
CA PHE A 64 12.78 12.83 -12.22
C PHE A 64 12.77 12.08 -13.55
N ASN A 65 11.63 12.09 -14.25
CA ASN A 65 11.46 11.42 -15.54
C ASN A 65 11.40 12.46 -16.68
N TYR A 66 12.43 12.46 -17.53
CA TYR A 66 12.58 13.37 -18.67
C TYR A 66 11.90 12.88 -19.96
N LEU A 67 11.35 11.66 -19.98
CA LEU A 67 10.67 11.14 -21.16
C LEU A 67 9.42 11.98 -21.46
N ARG A 68 9.10 12.15 -22.76
CA ARG A 68 7.95 12.92 -23.24
C ARG A 68 6.61 12.45 -22.68
N ASN A 69 6.48 11.16 -22.40
CA ASN A 69 5.30 10.56 -21.79
C ASN A 69 5.31 10.60 -20.24
N GLY A 70 6.35 11.16 -19.64
CA GLY A 70 6.54 11.28 -18.20
C GLY A 70 6.09 12.64 -17.64
N ARG A 71 6.78 13.09 -16.59
CA ARG A 71 6.44 14.27 -15.79
C ARG A 71 6.47 15.59 -16.59
N LEU A 72 7.29 15.66 -17.62
CA LEU A 72 7.45 16.86 -18.45
C LEU A 72 6.28 17.09 -19.42
N ARG A 73 5.38 16.14 -19.62
CA ARG A 73 4.31 16.24 -20.62
C ARG A 73 3.55 17.58 -20.57
N ARG A 74 3.14 18.03 -19.37
CA ARG A 74 2.41 19.30 -19.21
C ARG A 74 3.24 20.54 -19.60
N VAL A 75 4.55 20.48 -19.42
CA VAL A 75 5.48 21.56 -19.77
C VAL A 75 5.72 21.55 -21.28
N LEU A 76 5.89 20.37 -21.87
CA LEU A 76 6.10 20.21 -23.30
C LEU A 76 4.86 20.58 -24.14
N ASP A 77 3.66 20.47 -23.55
CA ASP A 77 2.41 20.89 -24.17
C ASP A 77 2.18 22.42 -24.14
N MET A 78 3.05 23.21 -23.48
CA MET A 78 2.91 24.68 -23.40
C MET A 78 3.25 25.36 -24.73
N PRO A 79 2.58 26.48 -25.08
CA PRO A 79 2.98 27.31 -26.21
C PRO A 79 4.43 27.82 -26.07
N PRO A 80 5.23 27.88 -27.15
CA PRO A 80 6.63 28.34 -27.08
C PRO A 80 6.81 29.74 -26.46
N GLU A 81 5.84 30.64 -26.66
CA GLU A 81 5.85 31.99 -26.08
C GLU A 81 5.70 31.99 -24.56
N GLU A 82 4.89 31.06 -24.01
CA GLU A 82 4.72 30.89 -22.57
C GLU A 82 5.96 30.21 -21.97
N LEU A 83 6.48 29.19 -22.66
CA LEU A 83 7.69 28.49 -22.24
C LEU A 83 8.89 29.45 -22.12
N GLY A 84 9.05 30.36 -23.08
CA GLY A 84 10.15 31.34 -23.08
C GLY A 84 10.08 32.38 -21.97
N GLN A 85 8.96 32.50 -21.25
CA GLN A 85 8.79 33.42 -20.12
C GLN A 85 9.04 32.77 -18.76
N LYS A 86 9.22 31.45 -18.72
CA LYS A 86 9.32 30.67 -17.49
C LYS A 86 10.78 30.48 -17.07
N THR A 87 11.05 30.64 -15.78
CA THR A 87 12.35 30.27 -15.19
C THR A 87 12.50 28.74 -15.10
N LEU A 88 13.71 28.24 -14.86
CA LEU A 88 13.93 26.82 -14.61
C LEU A 88 13.21 26.33 -13.34
N GLY A 89 13.11 27.18 -12.32
CA GLY A 89 12.36 26.91 -11.09
C GLY A 89 10.86 26.78 -11.35
N GLU A 90 10.28 27.71 -12.11
CA GLU A 90 8.87 27.65 -12.52
C GLU A 90 8.56 26.42 -13.39
N LEU A 91 9.50 26.00 -14.25
CA LEU A 91 9.42 24.76 -15.02
C LEU A 91 9.69 23.50 -14.19
N ARG A 92 10.05 23.66 -12.91
CA ARG A 92 10.48 22.58 -12.00
C ARG A 92 11.66 21.76 -12.52
N LEU A 93 12.55 22.38 -13.28
CA LEU A 93 13.80 21.80 -13.75
C LEU A 93 14.99 22.09 -12.82
N MET A 94 14.81 23.04 -11.88
CA MET A 94 15.77 23.40 -10.84
C MET A 94 15.02 23.80 -9.55
N PRO A 95 15.69 23.76 -8.38
CA PRO A 95 15.09 24.17 -7.11
C PRO A 95 15.01 25.70 -6.91
N PHE A 96 15.51 26.49 -7.85
CA PHE A 96 15.65 27.95 -7.76
C PHE A 96 15.37 28.60 -9.13
N ASP A 97 15.05 29.91 -9.10
CA ASP A 97 14.70 30.68 -10.31
C ASP A 97 15.91 31.36 -10.95
N GLU A 98 16.99 31.50 -10.18
CA GLU A 98 18.27 32.08 -10.58
C GLU A 98 19.02 31.21 -11.62
N TYR A 99 20.15 31.73 -12.07
CA TYR A 99 20.98 31.05 -13.06
C TYR A 99 21.43 29.66 -12.61
N ALA A 100 21.19 28.66 -13.46
CA ALA A 100 21.75 27.32 -13.33
C ALA A 100 22.74 27.07 -14.47
N PRO A 101 24.00 26.70 -14.19
CA PRO A 101 24.96 26.29 -15.21
C PRO A 101 24.40 25.19 -16.14
N PRO A 102 24.70 25.23 -17.47
CA PRO A 102 24.25 24.23 -18.44
C PRO A 102 24.59 22.77 -18.11
N ARG A 103 25.62 22.57 -17.29
CA ARG A 103 26.12 21.26 -16.83
C ARG A 103 25.29 20.64 -15.70
N LEU A 104 24.38 21.40 -15.09
CA LEU A 104 23.53 20.94 -14.00
C LEU A 104 22.22 20.33 -14.51
N VAL A 105 21.80 19.23 -13.89
CA VAL A 105 20.54 18.55 -14.21
C VAL A 105 19.90 17.95 -12.96
N THR A 106 18.58 18.11 -12.80
CA THR A 106 17.85 17.53 -11.67
C THR A 106 17.49 16.07 -11.95
N ILE A 107 17.89 15.15 -11.08
CA ILE A 107 17.61 13.72 -11.23
C ILE A 107 16.55 13.19 -10.25
N ALA A 108 16.26 13.95 -9.18
CA ALA A 108 15.19 13.67 -8.24
C ALA A 108 14.71 14.96 -7.55
N VAL A 109 13.47 14.95 -7.06
CA VAL A 109 12.81 16.12 -6.48
C VAL A 109 11.97 15.75 -5.28
N GLY A 110 12.09 16.56 -4.23
CA GLY A 110 11.18 16.56 -3.09
C GLY A 110 9.93 17.41 -3.34
N PRO A 111 8.87 17.25 -2.53
CA PRO A 111 7.71 18.11 -2.55
C PRO A 111 8.08 19.56 -2.22
N ILE A 112 7.48 20.51 -2.93
CA ILE A 112 7.64 21.94 -2.66
C ILE A 112 7.09 22.24 -1.26
N GLY A 113 7.92 22.81 -0.40
CA GLY A 113 7.58 23.20 0.98
C GLY A 113 7.60 22.04 1.98
N GLY A 114 8.04 20.84 1.59
CA GLY A 114 8.14 19.66 2.45
C GLY A 114 9.58 19.26 2.77
N GLY A 115 9.76 18.24 3.60
CA GLY A 115 11.07 17.75 4.07
C GLY A 115 11.89 16.94 3.05
N GLY A 116 11.56 16.95 1.76
CA GLY A 116 12.33 16.28 0.71
C GLY A 116 13.42 17.17 0.11
N SER A 117 14.29 16.59 -0.70
CA SER A 117 15.46 17.23 -1.32
C SER A 117 15.38 17.19 -2.84
N TRP A 118 15.91 18.23 -3.48
CA TRP A 118 16.20 18.24 -4.91
C TRP A 118 17.62 17.73 -5.14
N TRP A 119 17.76 16.74 -6.01
CA TRP A 119 19.04 16.12 -6.31
C TRP A 119 19.51 16.70 -7.64
N VAL A 120 20.44 17.65 -7.59
CA VAL A 120 21.00 18.32 -8.77
C VAL A 120 22.37 17.75 -9.05
N LEU A 121 22.49 17.02 -10.16
CA LEU A 121 23.72 16.43 -10.64
C LEU A 121 24.54 17.43 -11.44
N ASP A 122 25.83 17.48 -11.14
CA ASP A 122 26.84 18.20 -11.90
C ASP A 122 27.63 17.23 -12.77
N THR A 123 27.42 17.33 -14.09
CA THR A 123 28.04 16.43 -15.07
C THR A 123 29.53 16.65 -15.28
N GLU A 124 30.09 17.82 -14.92
CA GLU A 124 31.53 18.07 -15.07
C GLU A 124 32.31 17.67 -13.82
N GLU A 125 31.75 17.93 -12.63
CA GLU A 125 32.44 17.64 -11.35
C GLU A 125 32.09 16.26 -10.78
N SER A 126 31.11 15.55 -11.37
CA SER A 126 30.61 14.25 -10.89
C SER A 126 30.11 14.29 -9.44
N ASN A 127 29.43 15.38 -9.09
CA ASN A 127 28.86 15.65 -7.78
C ASN A 127 27.35 15.80 -7.83
N ILE A 128 26.68 15.54 -6.70
CA ILE A 128 25.26 15.81 -6.48
C ILE A 128 25.14 16.87 -5.38
N TYR A 129 24.33 17.89 -5.66
CA TYR A 129 23.86 18.84 -4.68
C TYR A 129 22.48 18.38 -4.18
N LEU A 130 22.37 18.09 -2.88
CA LEU A 130 21.10 17.78 -2.23
C LEU A 130 20.46 19.06 -1.72
N CYS A 131 19.80 19.79 -2.61
CA CYS A 131 19.20 21.08 -2.31
C CYS A 131 17.89 20.89 -1.53
N ASN A 132 17.88 21.27 -0.25
CA ASN A 132 16.70 21.28 0.59
C ASN A 132 16.46 22.70 1.16
N PHE A 133 15.45 22.87 2.01
CA PHE A 133 15.11 24.18 2.61
C PHE A 133 16.14 24.70 3.63
N TRP A 134 17.13 23.89 3.99
CA TRP A 134 18.19 24.21 4.93
C TRP A 134 19.49 24.41 4.15
N TYR A 135 19.85 25.66 3.90
CA TYR A 135 21.10 25.97 3.24
C TYR A 135 22.28 25.73 4.20
N ASP A 136 23.32 25.05 3.71
CA ASP A 136 24.61 24.98 4.41
C ASP A 136 25.31 26.34 4.42
N ASN A 137 25.02 27.17 3.41
CA ASN A 137 25.55 28.51 3.27
C ASN A 137 24.52 29.48 2.68
N ASP A 138 24.10 30.45 3.50
CA ASP A 138 23.17 31.51 3.10
C ASP A 138 23.84 32.61 2.25
N ASP A 139 25.17 32.66 2.19
CA ASP A 139 25.97 33.73 1.55
C ASP A 139 26.54 33.29 0.18
N VAL A 140 25.70 32.69 -0.66
CA VAL A 140 26.12 32.23 -2.02
C VAL A 140 25.72 33.19 -3.15
N GLY A 141 25.15 34.34 -2.82
CA GLY A 141 24.70 35.34 -3.80
C GLY A 141 23.77 34.73 -4.85
N ASP A 142 24.10 34.96 -6.13
CA ASP A 142 23.34 34.48 -7.29
C ASP A 142 23.63 33.00 -7.63
N ASP A 143 24.70 32.41 -7.07
CA ASP A 143 25.05 31.00 -7.22
C ASP A 143 24.25 30.12 -6.23
N LYS A 144 22.93 30.24 -6.23
CA LYS A 144 22.04 29.54 -5.28
C LYS A 144 22.22 28.03 -5.26
N TRP A 145 22.67 27.44 -6.37
CA TRP A 145 23.00 26.02 -6.46
C TRP A 145 24.18 25.59 -5.56
N LYS A 146 25.05 26.52 -5.16
CA LYS A 146 26.16 26.27 -4.21
C LYS A 146 25.75 26.40 -2.74
N ALA A 147 24.49 26.71 -2.46
CA ALA A 147 24.01 26.89 -1.08
C ALA A 147 24.09 25.61 -0.23
N ASN A 148 24.23 24.45 -0.87
CA ASN A 148 24.41 23.15 -0.23
C ASN A 148 25.78 22.58 -0.64
N ASN A 149 26.45 21.89 0.29
CA ASN A 149 27.73 21.26 -0.03
C ASN A 149 27.51 20.09 -1.02
N PRO A 150 28.34 19.98 -2.07
CA PRO A 150 28.28 18.84 -2.98
C PRO A 150 28.79 17.57 -2.31
N GLU A 151 28.20 16.45 -2.67
CA GLU A 151 28.74 15.10 -2.43
C GLU A 151 29.08 14.44 -3.76
N SER A 152 30.04 13.52 -3.78
CA SER A 152 30.31 12.78 -5.02
C SER A 152 29.14 11.86 -5.36
N VAL A 153 28.87 11.67 -6.65
CA VAL A 153 27.82 10.76 -7.15
C VAL A 153 27.93 9.37 -6.51
N GLU A 154 29.15 8.83 -6.45
CA GLU A 154 29.42 7.52 -5.86
C GLU A 154 29.08 7.49 -4.35
N ALA A 155 29.46 8.52 -3.60
CA ALA A 155 29.19 8.60 -2.18
C ALA A 155 27.67 8.69 -1.91
N THR A 156 26.96 9.54 -2.63
CA THR A 156 25.52 9.74 -2.46
C THR A 156 24.74 8.44 -2.74
N PHE A 157 25.00 7.77 -3.88
CA PHE A 157 24.31 6.52 -4.20
C PHE A 157 24.73 5.36 -3.28
N SER A 158 25.98 5.34 -2.81
CA SER A 158 26.44 4.35 -1.83
C SER A 158 25.74 4.53 -0.48
N ALA A 159 25.62 5.77 0.00
CA ALA A 159 24.91 6.09 1.22
C ALA A 159 23.42 5.74 1.11
N MET A 160 22.77 6.05 -0.02
CA MET A 160 21.40 5.63 -0.29
C MET A 160 21.25 4.10 -0.24
N ARG A 161 22.15 3.37 -0.91
CA ARG A 161 22.15 1.90 -0.91
C ARG A 161 22.35 1.35 0.49
N GLU A 162 23.24 1.92 1.29
CA GLU A 162 23.49 1.52 2.67
C GLU A 162 22.26 1.77 3.55
N LYS A 163 21.61 2.93 3.44
CA LYS A 163 20.39 3.26 4.18
C LYS A 163 19.25 2.29 3.88
N LEU A 164 19.09 1.90 2.62
CA LEU A 164 18.12 0.87 2.22
C LEU A 164 18.52 -0.51 2.77
N ILE A 165 19.76 -0.94 2.58
CA ILE A 165 20.24 -2.26 3.05
C ILE A 165 20.12 -2.41 4.56
N SER A 166 20.51 -1.40 5.31
CA SER A 166 20.42 -1.37 6.77
C SER A 166 18.97 -1.24 7.29
N LEU A 167 18.03 -0.90 6.41
CA LEU A 167 16.66 -0.53 6.71
C LEU A 167 16.55 0.70 7.64
N GLN A 168 17.55 1.60 7.57
CA GLN A 168 17.38 2.98 8.04
C GLN A 168 16.31 3.70 7.21
N TRP A 169 16.30 3.43 5.90
CA TRP A 169 15.22 3.75 4.99
C TRP A 169 14.40 2.48 4.73
N VAL A 170 13.15 2.49 5.17
CA VAL A 170 12.26 1.33 5.06
C VAL A 170 11.38 1.52 3.82
N PRO A 171 11.61 0.76 2.74
CA PRO A 171 10.81 0.92 1.54
C PRO A 171 9.46 0.23 1.71
N LEU A 172 8.39 0.85 1.24
CA LEU A 172 7.04 0.30 1.19
C LEU A 172 6.64 0.15 -0.29
N PRO A 173 6.18 -1.03 -0.72
CA PRO A 173 5.81 -1.26 -2.11
C PRO A 173 4.56 -0.46 -2.50
N ARG A 174 4.45 -0.12 -3.79
CA ARG A 174 3.23 0.47 -4.37
C ARG A 174 2.09 -0.54 -4.30
N THR A 175 0.88 -0.03 -4.06
CA THR A 175 -0.34 -0.82 -4.01
C THR A 175 -1.39 -0.24 -4.94
N GLU A 176 -2.56 -0.87 -5.04
CA GLU A 176 -3.67 -0.32 -5.82
C GLU A 176 -4.22 1.00 -5.22
N HIS A 177 -3.91 1.31 -3.97
CA HIS A 177 -4.51 2.43 -3.23
C HIS A 177 -3.50 3.41 -2.63
N GLU A 178 -2.23 3.02 -2.52
CA GLU A 178 -1.14 3.83 -2.00
C GLU A 178 0.05 3.81 -2.96
N LYS A 179 0.67 4.97 -3.10
CA LYS A 179 1.93 5.12 -3.84
C LYS A 179 3.01 4.33 -3.12
N ALA A 180 4.04 3.86 -3.83
CA ALA A 180 5.22 3.36 -3.13
C ALA A 180 5.74 4.46 -2.20
N ALA A 181 6.41 4.11 -1.11
CA ALA A 181 6.98 5.08 -0.19
C ALA A 181 8.31 4.60 0.36
N ILE A 182 9.08 5.52 0.93
CA ILE A 182 10.26 5.19 1.74
C ILE A 182 10.12 5.95 3.04
N LEU A 183 10.04 5.22 4.16
CA LEU A 183 9.97 5.80 5.50
C LEU A 183 11.37 6.01 6.07
N GLY A 184 11.55 7.09 6.82
CA GLY A 184 12.77 7.44 7.54
C GLY A 184 12.96 6.61 8.82
N TYR A 185 14.02 6.91 9.58
CA TYR A 185 14.32 6.14 10.80
C TYR A 185 13.28 6.34 11.91
N ASP A 186 12.78 7.57 12.04
CA ASP A 186 11.94 8.05 13.15
C ASP A 186 10.43 7.87 12.92
N ASP A 187 10.00 7.27 11.80
CA ASP A 187 8.58 7.06 11.50
C ASP A 187 8.03 5.84 12.27
N ASP A 188 6.89 6.00 12.96
CA ASP A 188 6.41 5.09 14.02
C ASP A 188 5.99 3.66 13.58
N PRO A 189 5.69 3.31 12.30
CA PRO A 189 5.50 1.89 11.96
C PRO A 189 6.80 1.17 11.53
N THR A 190 7.97 1.82 11.53
CA THR A 190 9.17 1.30 10.84
C THR A 190 9.82 0.06 11.48
N ASN A 191 9.64 -0.16 12.79
CA ASN A 191 10.28 -1.29 13.49
C ASN A 191 9.68 -2.65 13.12
N GLU A 192 8.38 -2.71 12.82
CA GLU A 192 7.70 -3.94 12.45
C GLU A 192 8.09 -4.38 11.04
N TYR A 193 8.08 -3.45 10.08
CA TYR A 193 8.55 -3.71 8.71
C TYR A 193 10.03 -4.10 8.68
N ARG A 194 10.88 -3.47 9.51
CA ARG A 194 12.29 -3.87 9.66
C ARG A 194 12.44 -5.32 10.07
N ARG A 195 11.66 -5.76 11.07
CA ARG A 195 11.67 -7.15 11.54
C ARG A 195 11.19 -8.08 10.43
N LEU A 196 10.05 -7.76 9.79
CA LEU A 196 9.48 -8.54 8.70
C LEU A 196 10.46 -8.74 7.54
N TYR A 197 11.08 -7.67 7.04
CA TYR A 197 12.05 -7.76 5.95
C TYR A 197 13.27 -8.62 6.32
N ARG A 198 13.78 -8.51 7.55
CA ARG A 198 14.88 -9.37 8.01
C ARG A 198 14.45 -10.84 8.06
N GLU A 199 13.26 -11.14 8.57
CA GLU A 199 12.71 -12.51 8.59
C GLU A 199 12.53 -13.07 7.17
N CYS A 200 12.16 -12.24 6.21
CA CYS A 200 12.08 -12.61 4.79
C CYS A 200 13.45 -12.79 4.10
N GLY A 201 14.58 -12.56 4.77
CA GLY A 201 15.91 -12.70 4.18
C GLY A 201 16.47 -11.45 3.50
N TRP A 202 16.00 -10.25 3.86
CA TRP A 202 16.64 -8.99 3.45
C TRP A 202 18.08 -8.88 3.98
N PRO A 203 19.04 -8.32 3.21
CA PRO A 203 18.91 -7.78 1.86
C PRO A 203 19.13 -8.81 0.73
N ASP A 204 19.76 -9.95 1.02
CA ASP A 204 20.40 -10.79 0.00
C ASP A 204 19.48 -11.85 -0.62
N ALA A 205 18.58 -12.42 0.18
CA ALA A 205 17.72 -13.54 -0.21
C ALA A 205 16.25 -13.24 0.08
N ILE A 206 15.81 -12.01 -0.22
CA ILE A 206 14.45 -11.59 0.10
C ILE A 206 13.40 -12.44 -0.63
N ARG A 207 12.60 -13.13 0.17
CA ARG A 207 11.43 -13.89 -0.27
C ARG A 207 10.26 -12.92 -0.37
N ARG A 208 10.21 -12.18 -1.50
CA ARG A 208 9.28 -11.06 -1.72
C ARG A 208 7.82 -11.42 -1.46
N GLN A 209 7.42 -12.62 -1.87
CA GLN A 209 6.05 -13.10 -1.64
C GLN A 209 5.78 -13.23 -0.13
N GLU A 210 6.72 -13.76 0.66
CA GLU A 210 6.57 -13.95 2.11
C GLU A 210 6.37 -12.64 2.88
N CYS A 211 7.02 -11.55 2.47
CA CYS A 211 6.81 -10.24 3.09
C CYS A 211 5.44 -9.61 2.77
N LEU A 212 4.72 -10.16 1.78
CA LEU A 212 3.40 -9.74 1.34
C LEU A 212 2.33 -10.85 1.55
N THR A 213 2.67 -11.91 2.31
CA THR A 213 1.83 -13.13 2.38
C THR A 213 0.80 -13.16 3.50
N TRP A 214 -0.15 -14.08 3.33
CA TRP A 214 -1.01 -14.67 4.34
C TRP A 214 -0.32 -14.96 5.69
N GLU A 215 0.94 -15.41 5.71
CA GLU A 215 1.68 -15.64 6.97
C GLU A 215 1.97 -14.34 7.73
N GLY A 216 2.37 -13.28 7.00
CA GLY A 216 2.56 -11.94 7.58
C GLY A 216 1.26 -11.40 8.17
N PHE A 217 0.16 -11.57 7.44
CA PHE A 217 -1.18 -11.21 7.91
C PHE A 217 -1.60 -11.98 9.17
N LYS A 218 -1.38 -13.30 9.23
CA LYS A 218 -1.68 -14.10 10.42
C LYS A 218 -0.94 -13.56 11.64
N LYS A 219 0.37 -13.33 11.50
CA LYS A 219 1.23 -12.82 12.58
C LYS A 219 0.80 -11.43 13.06
N ALA A 220 0.50 -10.51 12.15
CA ALA A 220 0.03 -9.17 12.49
C ALA A 220 -1.33 -9.19 13.21
N SER A 221 -2.26 -10.03 12.72
CA SER A 221 -3.57 -10.22 13.34
C SER A 221 -3.48 -10.78 14.76
N GLU A 222 -2.60 -11.76 14.97
CA GLU A 222 -2.33 -12.33 16.29
C GLU A 222 -1.75 -11.28 17.24
N GLU A 223 -0.70 -10.58 16.82
CA GLU A 223 -0.03 -9.58 17.66
C GLU A 223 -0.98 -8.45 18.07
N ARG A 224 -1.83 -7.95 17.17
CA ARG A 224 -2.83 -6.92 17.51
C ARG A 224 -3.77 -7.36 18.62
N VAL A 225 -4.31 -8.59 18.53
CA VAL A 225 -5.18 -9.12 19.58
C VAL A 225 -4.41 -9.33 20.88
N ARG A 226 -3.15 -9.77 20.81
CA ARG A 226 -2.31 -9.89 22.01
C ARG A 226 -2.11 -8.54 22.70
N GLN A 227 -1.79 -7.49 21.95
CA GLN A 227 -1.64 -6.13 22.47
C GLN A 227 -2.93 -5.59 23.07
N SER A 228 -4.08 -5.88 22.45
CA SER A 228 -5.39 -5.49 22.97
C SER A 228 -5.71 -6.18 24.31
N ILE A 229 -5.43 -7.49 24.43
CA ILE A 229 -5.62 -8.23 25.69
C ILE A 229 -4.64 -7.78 26.77
N LEU A 230 -3.38 -7.48 26.43
CA LEU A 230 -2.39 -6.94 27.38
C LEU A 230 -2.85 -5.63 28.03
N LYS A 231 -3.61 -4.81 27.30
CA LYS A 231 -4.18 -3.54 27.76
C LYS A 231 -5.51 -3.69 28.50
N SER A 232 -6.06 -4.90 28.57
CA SER A 232 -7.33 -5.19 29.26
C SER A 232 -7.12 -5.54 30.73
N ASP A 233 -8.22 -5.62 31.49
CA ASP A 233 -8.21 -6.05 32.90
C ASP A 233 -7.91 -7.56 33.09
N VAL A 234 -7.76 -8.32 31.99
CA VAL A 234 -7.62 -9.78 31.98
C VAL A 234 -6.45 -10.26 31.08
N PRO A 235 -5.21 -9.82 31.32
CA PRO A 235 -4.06 -10.21 30.50
C PRO A 235 -3.76 -11.72 30.51
N SER A 236 -4.26 -12.45 31.52
CA SER A 236 -4.14 -13.91 31.62
C SER A 236 -4.87 -14.68 30.51
N LEU A 237 -5.73 -14.01 29.71
CA LEU A 237 -6.34 -14.63 28.54
C LEU A 237 -5.32 -14.98 27.44
N LEU A 238 -4.15 -14.33 27.42
CA LEU A 238 -3.09 -14.63 26.46
C LEU A 238 -2.59 -16.07 26.53
N ASP A 239 -2.59 -16.67 27.72
CA ASP A 239 -2.14 -18.05 27.94
C ASP A 239 -3.06 -19.08 27.28
N ARG A 240 -4.25 -18.65 26.86
CA ARG A 240 -5.33 -19.50 26.32
C ARG A 240 -5.82 -19.04 24.96
N LEU A 241 -5.21 -17.99 24.40
CA LEU A 241 -5.57 -17.44 23.10
C LEU A 241 -5.06 -18.37 21.98
N GLU A 242 -5.99 -18.94 21.22
CA GLU A 242 -5.70 -19.76 20.05
C GLU A 242 -6.47 -19.22 18.84
N PHE A 243 -5.73 -18.85 17.79
CA PHE A 243 -6.31 -18.50 16.51
C PHE A 243 -6.48 -19.75 15.65
N THR A 244 -7.62 -19.82 14.96
CA THR A 244 -7.89 -20.88 13.99
C THR A 244 -7.93 -20.26 12.60
N PHE A 245 -6.87 -20.50 11.83
CA PHE A 245 -6.81 -20.12 10.42
C PHE A 245 -7.07 -21.36 9.55
N PHE A 246 -7.90 -21.19 8.53
CA PHE A 246 -8.11 -22.21 7.49
C PHE A 246 -7.38 -21.74 6.23
N ASP A 247 -6.28 -22.40 5.88
CA ASP A 247 -5.38 -21.93 4.82
C ASP A 247 -4.92 -23.01 3.84
N HIS A 248 -5.61 -24.15 3.83
CA HIS A 248 -5.30 -25.22 2.90
C HIS A 248 -5.80 -24.89 1.48
N ALA A 249 -4.93 -24.26 0.67
CA ALA A 249 -5.25 -23.71 -0.66
C ALA A 249 -6.02 -24.67 -1.59
N PRO A 250 -5.67 -25.96 -1.76
CA PRO A 250 -6.42 -26.89 -2.62
C PRO A 250 -7.90 -27.07 -2.24
N THR A 251 -8.27 -26.77 -1.00
CA THR A 251 -9.66 -26.88 -0.51
C THR A 251 -10.43 -25.56 -0.50
N LEU A 252 -9.73 -24.42 -0.58
CA LEU A 252 -10.31 -23.10 -0.37
C LEU A 252 -10.25 -22.20 -1.61
N GLU A 253 -9.28 -22.43 -2.50
CA GLU A 253 -9.12 -21.66 -3.72
C GLU A 253 -10.32 -21.85 -4.66
N ASN A 254 -10.96 -20.75 -5.04
CA ASN A 254 -12.19 -20.72 -5.83
C ASN A 254 -13.35 -21.56 -5.26
N ALA A 255 -13.32 -21.89 -3.96
CA ALA A 255 -14.40 -22.63 -3.33
C ALA A 255 -15.65 -21.75 -3.24
N SER A 256 -16.81 -22.30 -3.62
CA SER A 256 -18.08 -21.61 -3.41
C SER A 256 -18.34 -21.43 -1.92
N ARG A 257 -19.11 -20.39 -1.55
CA ARG A 257 -19.49 -20.15 -0.15
C ARG A 257 -20.21 -21.36 0.47
N HIS A 258 -20.97 -22.11 -0.33
CA HIS A 258 -21.57 -23.37 0.10
C HIS A 258 -20.51 -24.40 0.55
N LYS A 259 -19.43 -24.58 -0.22
CA LYS A 259 -18.31 -25.44 0.15
C LYS A 259 -17.60 -24.94 1.41
N LEU A 260 -17.35 -23.63 1.51
CA LEU A 260 -16.73 -23.01 2.69
C LEU A 260 -17.55 -23.25 3.96
N ARG A 261 -18.88 -23.06 3.90
CA ARG A 261 -19.81 -23.40 4.99
C ARG A 261 -19.70 -24.88 5.38
N GLY A 262 -19.63 -25.77 4.39
CA GLY A 262 -19.43 -27.22 4.62
C GLY A 262 -18.15 -27.53 5.39
N HIS A 263 -17.02 -26.95 4.99
CA HIS A 263 -15.74 -27.12 5.69
C HIS A 263 -15.80 -26.58 7.12
N PHE A 264 -16.37 -25.39 7.31
CA PHE A 264 -16.53 -24.80 8.64
C PHE A 264 -17.40 -25.67 9.55
N LYS A 265 -18.53 -26.19 9.08
CA LYS A 265 -19.40 -27.09 9.86
C LYS A 265 -18.69 -28.38 10.29
N GLN A 266 -17.82 -28.94 9.45
CA GLN A 266 -17.02 -30.12 9.79
C GLN A 266 -16.00 -29.82 10.89
N TRP A 267 -15.36 -28.64 10.85
CA TRP A 267 -14.48 -28.20 11.93
C TRP A 267 -15.27 -27.96 13.23
N ARG A 268 -16.38 -27.20 13.15
CA ARG A 268 -17.26 -26.88 14.27
C ARG A 268 -17.71 -28.12 15.03
N ALA A 269 -18.15 -29.17 14.33
CA ALA A 269 -18.59 -30.42 14.93
C ALA A 269 -17.52 -31.11 15.79
N LYS A 270 -16.23 -30.86 15.50
CA LYS A 270 -15.08 -31.38 16.27
C LYS A 270 -14.61 -30.41 17.35
N ALA A 271 -14.59 -29.11 17.05
CA ALA A 271 -14.05 -28.07 17.93
C ALA A 271 -15.00 -27.71 19.07
N SER A 272 -16.29 -27.50 18.79
CA SER A 272 -17.29 -27.03 19.76
C SER A 272 -17.37 -27.91 21.02
N PRO A 273 -17.47 -29.26 20.94
CA PRO A 273 -17.50 -30.11 22.12
C PRO A 273 -16.20 -30.10 22.95
N LYS A 274 -15.06 -29.86 22.29
CA LYS A 274 -13.72 -29.84 22.93
C LYS A 274 -13.47 -28.50 23.65
N GLU A 275 -13.80 -27.40 22.98
CA GLU A 275 -13.56 -26.03 23.45
C GLU A 275 -14.65 -25.57 24.43
N SER A 276 -15.87 -26.08 24.30
CA SER A 276 -17.02 -25.74 25.15
C SER A 276 -17.73 -26.98 25.70
N PRO A 277 -17.05 -27.86 26.47
CA PRO A 277 -17.60 -29.13 26.94
C PRO A 277 -18.79 -28.98 27.91
N ARG A 278 -19.02 -27.76 28.42
CA ARG A 278 -20.11 -27.42 29.33
C ARG A 278 -21.29 -26.75 28.63
N ALA A 279 -21.16 -26.39 27.35
CA ALA A 279 -22.25 -25.80 26.58
C ALA A 279 -23.36 -26.85 26.41
N LYS A 280 -24.49 -26.63 27.08
CA LYS A 280 -25.69 -27.44 26.87
C LYS A 280 -26.47 -26.84 25.72
N LEU A 281 -26.17 -27.26 24.51
CA LEU A 281 -26.94 -26.90 23.33
C LEU A 281 -28.32 -27.57 23.42
N GLY A 282 -29.33 -26.77 23.75
CA GLY A 282 -30.72 -27.22 23.91
C GLY A 282 -31.67 -26.05 24.05
N HIS A 283 -32.87 -26.17 23.46
CA HIS A 283 -34.00 -25.23 23.49
C HIS A 283 -33.63 -23.74 23.63
N GLY A 284 -33.26 -23.11 22.51
CA GLY A 284 -33.18 -21.65 22.40
C GLY A 284 -31.86 -21.02 22.85
N VAL A 285 -30.90 -21.78 23.39
CA VAL A 285 -29.53 -21.28 23.62
C VAL A 285 -28.72 -21.48 22.34
N GLN A 286 -28.43 -20.38 21.65
CA GLN A 286 -27.56 -20.33 20.47
C GLN A 286 -26.12 -20.71 20.81
N GLU A 287 -25.41 -21.26 19.83
CA GLU A 287 -23.96 -21.44 19.94
C GLU A 287 -23.30 -20.05 20.05
N THR A 288 -22.10 -19.96 20.62
CA THR A 288 -21.39 -18.67 20.60
C THR A 288 -21.11 -18.25 19.17
N ALA A 289 -21.04 -16.95 18.90
CA ALA A 289 -20.83 -16.41 17.55
C ALA A 289 -19.61 -17.02 16.81
N ARG A 290 -18.61 -17.52 17.56
CA ARG A 290 -17.45 -18.29 17.06
C ARG A 290 -17.83 -19.52 16.24
N TYR A 291 -18.97 -20.15 16.52
CA TYR A 291 -19.44 -21.36 15.86
C TYR A 291 -20.62 -21.11 14.91
N GLU A 292 -21.15 -19.90 14.87
CA GLU A 292 -22.25 -19.52 13.98
C GLU A 292 -21.77 -18.84 12.70
N SER A 293 -20.63 -18.15 12.77
CA SER A 293 -20.08 -17.38 11.66
C SER A 293 -18.55 -17.52 11.55
N PHE A 294 -18.03 -17.25 10.36
CA PHE A 294 -16.60 -17.15 10.11
C PHE A 294 -16.26 -15.95 9.21
N LEU A 295 -15.03 -15.46 9.34
CA LEU A 295 -14.49 -14.40 8.50
C LEU A 295 -13.80 -15.03 7.29
N GLN A 296 -14.20 -14.60 6.09
CA GLN A 296 -13.48 -14.90 4.86
C GLN A 296 -12.65 -13.68 4.45
N ILE A 297 -11.37 -13.93 4.26
CA ILE A 297 -10.39 -12.98 3.76
C ILE A 297 -10.07 -13.39 2.33
N VAL A 298 -10.38 -12.49 1.39
CA VAL A 298 -10.04 -12.65 -0.02
C VAL A 298 -8.76 -11.89 -0.33
N GLU A 299 -8.13 -12.18 -1.46
CA GLU A 299 -6.89 -11.52 -1.88
C GLU A 299 -7.00 -9.99 -1.87
N GLU A 300 -8.11 -9.44 -2.38
CA GLU A 300 -8.42 -8.00 -2.34
C GLU A 300 -8.39 -7.45 -0.90
N ALA A 301 -8.99 -8.16 0.06
CA ALA A 301 -9.04 -7.76 1.45
C ALA A 301 -7.67 -7.88 2.14
N LEU A 302 -6.95 -8.96 1.85
CA LEU A 302 -5.60 -9.20 2.36
C LEU A 302 -4.64 -8.11 1.91
N ASN A 303 -4.73 -7.73 0.63
CA ASN A 303 -3.95 -6.64 0.07
C ASN A 303 -4.27 -5.34 0.80
N GLY A 304 -5.55 -4.96 0.93
CA GLY A 304 -5.93 -3.72 1.62
C GLY A 304 -5.55 -3.68 3.12
N ILE A 305 -5.59 -4.80 3.83
CA ILE A 305 -5.26 -4.88 5.26
C ILE A 305 -3.75 -4.74 5.49
N ASN A 306 -2.91 -5.31 4.63
CA ASN A 306 -1.46 -5.30 4.80
C ASN A 306 -0.82 -3.92 4.55
N GLN A 307 -1.61 -2.90 4.23
CA GLN A 307 -1.13 -1.59 3.78
C GLN A 307 -1.36 -0.48 4.82
N ILE A 308 -2.25 -0.67 5.79
CA ILE A 308 -2.67 0.37 6.73
C ILE A 308 -2.83 -0.22 8.13
N ASN A 309 -2.54 0.58 9.16
CA ASN A 309 -2.94 0.23 10.53
C ASN A 309 -4.47 0.16 10.61
N VAL A 310 -5.01 -0.99 10.97
CA VAL A 310 -6.45 -1.28 10.94
C VAL A 310 -7.27 -0.29 11.79
N ASP A 311 -6.65 0.31 12.82
CA ASP A 311 -7.28 1.29 13.70
C ASP A 311 -7.37 2.71 13.09
N ASP A 312 -6.59 2.98 12.03
CA ASP A 312 -6.55 4.26 11.31
C ASP A 312 -7.36 4.24 9.98
N LEU A 313 -8.00 3.10 9.66
CA LEU A 313 -8.81 2.95 8.46
C LEU A 313 -10.10 3.79 8.57
N PRO A 314 -10.36 4.72 7.65
CA PRO A 314 -11.66 5.35 7.54
C PRO A 314 -12.70 4.26 7.23
N VAL A 315 -13.72 4.15 8.08
CA VAL A 315 -14.83 3.16 8.00
C VAL A 315 -15.47 3.12 6.60
N THR A 316 -15.31 4.19 5.82
CA THR A 316 -16.13 4.45 4.66
C THR A 316 -15.61 3.96 3.31
N ARG A 317 -14.41 3.35 3.10
CA ARG A 317 -14.09 2.84 1.73
C ARG A 317 -12.88 1.95 1.35
N ARG A 318 -11.97 1.45 2.20
CA ARG A 318 -10.68 0.94 1.65
C ARG A 318 -10.27 -0.54 1.84
N ALA A 319 -10.82 -1.29 2.79
CA ALA A 319 -10.61 -2.75 2.86
C ALA A 319 -11.79 -3.42 3.59
N HIS A 320 -12.30 -4.54 3.09
CA HIS A 320 -13.47 -5.21 3.66
C HIS A 320 -13.27 -6.71 3.67
N ILE A 321 -13.59 -7.34 4.80
CA ILE A 321 -13.66 -8.79 4.90
C ILE A 321 -15.12 -9.23 4.87
N LYS A 322 -15.36 -10.51 4.61
CA LYS A 322 -16.72 -11.05 4.59
C LYS A 322 -16.99 -11.78 5.89
N LEU A 323 -18.05 -11.40 6.59
CA LEU A 323 -18.60 -12.20 7.68
C LEU A 323 -19.67 -13.12 7.10
N ILE A 324 -19.51 -14.43 7.26
CA ILE A 324 -20.36 -15.45 6.64
C ILE A 324 -21.07 -16.24 7.72
N ARG A 325 -22.41 -16.36 7.61
CA ARG A 325 -23.19 -17.28 8.44
C ARG A 325 -23.01 -18.71 7.96
N ALA A 326 -22.63 -19.57 8.89
CA ALA A 326 -22.34 -20.97 8.61
C ALA A 326 -23.61 -21.76 8.24
N ASP A 327 -24.71 -21.52 8.97
CA ASP A 327 -25.96 -22.26 8.81
C ASP A 327 -26.98 -21.63 7.88
N TRP A 328 -26.69 -20.46 7.31
CA TRP A 328 -27.57 -19.84 6.33
C TRP A 328 -27.74 -20.73 5.09
N GLN A 329 -29.00 -20.82 4.64
CA GLN A 329 -29.41 -21.47 3.40
C GLN A 329 -30.41 -20.53 2.70
N PRO A 330 -30.42 -20.48 1.36
CA PRO A 330 -31.48 -19.79 0.64
C PRO A 330 -32.81 -20.46 0.96
N VAL A 331 -33.88 -19.67 1.06
CA VAL A 331 -35.24 -20.17 1.30
C VAL A 331 -35.72 -21.01 0.10
N GLY A 332 -35.16 -20.77 -1.09
CA GLY A 332 -35.43 -21.54 -2.30
C GLY A 332 -36.75 -21.13 -2.96
N LYS A 333 -37.03 -21.67 -4.17
CA LYS A 333 -38.23 -21.33 -4.97
C LYS A 333 -39.56 -21.75 -4.34
N ASP A 334 -39.54 -22.55 -3.27
CA ASP A 334 -40.73 -23.11 -2.61
C ASP A 334 -41.10 -22.35 -1.31
N GLY A 335 -40.30 -21.35 -0.91
CA GLY A 335 -40.76 -20.35 0.04
C GLY A 335 -41.75 -19.44 -0.65
N GLU A 336 -42.86 -19.12 0.01
CA GLU A 336 -43.83 -18.12 -0.43
C GLU A 336 -43.09 -16.77 -0.59
N ALA A 337 -42.47 -16.55 -1.75
CA ALA A 337 -41.99 -15.24 -2.14
C ALA A 337 -43.21 -14.33 -2.08
N GLU A 338 -43.14 -13.26 -1.29
CA GLU A 338 -44.18 -12.24 -1.32
C GLU A 338 -44.31 -11.81 -2.80
N GLU A 339 -45.48 -12.06 -3.40
CA GLU A 339 -45.72 -12.03 -4.86
C GLU A 339 -45.42 -10.67 -5.54
N ASN A 340 -44.91 -9.68 -4.80
CA ASN A 340 -44.75 -8.30 -5.21
C ASN A 340 -43.33 -7.70 -5.05
N GLU A 341 -42.32 -8.47 -4.65
CA GLU A 341 -40.94 -7.94 -4.62
C GLU A 341 -40.17 -8.27 -5.91
N GLU A 342 -39.66 -7.22 -6.58
CA GLU A 342 -38.72 -7.41 -7.69
C GLU A 342 -37.47 -8.14 -7.17
N PRO A 343 -37.03 -9.22 -7.84
CA PRO A 343 -35.87 -9.98 -7.38
C PRO A 343 -34.62 -9.10 -7.38
N TYR A 344 -33.85 -9.15 -6.30
CA TYR A 344 -32.58 -8.42 -6.20
C TYR A 344 -31.58 -8.89 -7.27
N ASP A 345 -30.59 -8.04 -7.53
CA ASP A 345 -29.42 -8.40 -8.32
C ASP A 345 -28.77 -9.66 -7.77
N GLU A 346 -28.32 -10.51 -8.70
CA GLU A 346 -27.80 -11.82 -8.36
C GLU A 346 -26.40 -11.72 -7.72
N ILE A 347 -26.26 -12.28 -6.53
CA ILE A 347 -24.99 -12.36 -5.81
C ILE A 347 -24.75 -13.82 -5.45
N ASP A 348 -23.69 -14.41 -6.00
CA ASP A 348 -23.33 -15.83 -5.79
C ASP A 348 -24.44 -16.83 -6.17
N GLY A 349 -25.25 -16.49 -7.18
CA GLY A 349 -26.40 -17.30 -7.59
C GLY A 349 -27.65 -17.12 -6.72
N ILE A 350 -27.68 -16.10 -5.85
CA ILE A 350 -28.78 -15.81 -4.93
C ILE A 350 -29.41 -14.46 -5.27
N ARG A 351 -30.74 -14.43 -5.35
CA ARG A 351 -31.57 -13.23 -5.63
C ARG A 351 -32.46 -12.81 -4.45
N GLU A 352 -32.31 -13.50 -3.32
CA GLU A 352 -32.90 -13.12 -2.04
C GLU A 352 -32.16 -11.90 -1.45
N ASP A 353 -32.85 -11.12 -0.62
CA ASP A 353 -32.25 -9.97 0.06
C ASP A 353 -31.04 -10.40 0.90
N ASP A 354 -31.22 -11.35 1.80
CA ASP A 354 -30.15 -11.98 2.58
C ASP A 354 -29.42 -13.05 1.76
N VAL A 355 -28.12 -12.89 1.57
CA VAL A 355 -27.23 -13.87 0.89
C VAL A 355 -26.38 -14.69 1.86
N GLY A 356 -26.63 -14.54 3.15
CA GLY A 356 -25.95 -15.23 4.23
C GLY A 356 -24.52 -14.77 4.47
N TRP A 357 -24.17 -13.57 4.00
CA TRP A 357 -22.90 -12.91 4.27
C TRP A 357 -23.01 -11.38 4.13
N VAL A 358 -22.13 -10.67 4.83
CA VAL A 358 -22.03 -9.20 4.80
C VAL A 358 -20.57 -8.74 4.70
N LYS A 359 -20.34 -7.52 4.19
CA LYS A 359 -19.02 -6.86 4.26
C LYS A 359 -18.85 -6.16 5.60
N VAL A 360 -17.76 -6.46 6.31
CA VAL A 360 -17.40 -5.83 7.58
C VAL A 360 -16.00 -5.23 7.54
N HIS A 361 -15.75 -4.29 8.44
CA HIS A 361 -14.46 -3.63 8.59
C HIS A 361 -13.38 -4.60 9.13
N PRO A 362 -12.10 -4.52 8.71
CA PRO A 362 -11.05 -5.42 9.18
C PRO A 362 -10.79 -5.39 10.70
N SER A 363 -11.21 -4.33 11.41
CA SER A 363 -11.13 -4.26 12.87
C SER A 363 -11.90 -5.40 13.57
N TRP A 364 -12.81 -6.06 12.84
CA TRP A 364 -13.57 -7.24 13.27
C TRP A 364 -12.74 -8.53 13.34
N ILE A 365 -11.50 -8.54 12.82
CA ILE A 365 -10.59 -9.68 13.00
C ILE A 365 -10.29 -9.82 14.50
N GLY A 366 -10.30 -11.05 15.03
CA GLY A 366 -10.03 -11.32 16.45
C GLY A 366 -11.30 -11.45 17.30
N TYR A 367 -11.24 -11.05 18.58
CA TYR A 367 -12.34 -11.28 19.52
C TYR A 367 -13.48 -10.25 19.41
N SER A 368 -13.22 -9.08 18.82
CA SER A 368 -14.16 -7.95 18.71
C SER A 368 -15.44 -8.36 17.97
N ALA A 369 -15.33 -8.96 16.79
CA ALA A 369 -16.50 -9.44 16.05
C ALA A 369 -17.38 -10.38 16.86
N TYR A 370 -16.77 -11.31 17.58
CA TYR A 370 -17.52 -12.28 18.38
C TYR A 370 -18.13 -11.65 19.61
N LEU A 371 -17.49 -10.63 20.20
CA LEU A 371 -18.06 -9.86 21.30
C LEU A 371 -19.32 -9.11 20.85
N GLU A 372 -19.23 -8.37 19.74
CA GLU A 372 -20.35 -7.62 19.16
C GLU A 372 -21.52 -8.53 18.78
N MET A 373 -21.22 -9.74 18.28
CA MET A 373 -22.24 -10.73 17.95
C MET A 373 -22.78 -11.50 19.16
N SER A 374 -22.16 -11.41 20.35
CA SER A 374 -22.48 -12.26 21.51
C SER A 374 -23.52 -11.71 22.50
N GLY A 375 -24.21 -10.63 22.16
CA GLY A 375 -25.16 -9.94 23.07
C GLY A 375 -26.66 -10.06 22.73
N ASP A 376 -27.01 -10.36 21.47
CA ASP A 376 -28.41 -10.39 21.00
C ASP A 376 -28.67 -11.66 20.18
N LEU A 377 -29.72 -12.40 20.55
CA LEU A 377 -30.17 -13.64 19.89
C LEU A 377 -30.56 -13.43 18.42
N ASN A 378 -30.69 -12.17 17.98
CA ASN A 378 -31.03 -11.82 16.61
C ASN A 378 -30.27 -10.56 16.12
N VAL A 379 -28.95 -10.52 16.31
CA VAL A 379 -28.11 -9.41 15.81
C VAL A 379 -28.05 -9.34 14.27
N TRP A 380 -28.33 -10.44 13.58
CA TRP A 380 -28.16 -10.50 12.12
C TRP A 380 -29.07 -9.52 11.36
N PRO A 381 -30.41 -9.48 11.57
CA PRO A 381 -31.26 -8.52 10.87
C PRO A 381 -30.94 -7.06 11.17
N THR A 382 -30.38 -6.75 12.35
CA THR A 382 -30.01 -5.38 12.71
C THR A 382 -28.71 -4.94 12.04
N MET A 383 -27.75 -5.85 11.88
CA MET A 383 -26.47 -5.58 11.23
C MET A 383 -26.49 -5.81 9.71
N TYR A 384 -27.46 -6.55 9.17
CA TYR A 384 -27.42 -6.97 7.77
C TYR A 384 -27.41 -5.77 6.82
N ARG A 385 -26.43 -5.75 5.93
CA ARG A 385 -26.35 -4.84 4.79
C ARG A 385 -26.07 -5.66 3.56
N ARG A 386 -26.97 -5.58 2.59
CA ARG A 386 -26.88 -6.32 1.34
C ARG A 386 -25.63 -5.86 0.58
N PRO A 387 -24.66 -6.75 0.26
CA PRO A 387 -23.52 -6.37 -0.56
C PRO A 387 -23.99 -5.75 -1.89
N PRO A 388 -23.32 -4.73 -2.43
CA PRO A 388 -21.96 -4.28 -2.12
C PRO A 388 -21.83 -3.38 -0.89
N ASP A 389 -22.93 -3.05 -0.21
CA ASP A 389 -22.92 -2.20 0.99
C ASP A 389 -22.15 -2.84 2.14
N VAL A 390 -21.70 -1.97 3.03
CA VAL A 390 -20.80 -2.28 4.13
C VAL A 390 -21.52 -2.01 5.43
N VAL A 391 -21.33 -2.89 6.40
CA VAL A 391 -21.82 -2.64 7.75
C VAL A 391 -20.99 -1.53 8.37
N LEU A 392 -21.54 -0.31 8.41
CA LEU A 392 -20.98 0.85 9.10
C LEU A 392 -21.62 0.91 10.49
N TRP A 393 -20.88 0.57 11.53
CA TRP A 393 -21.29 0.88 12.90
C TRP A 393 -20.65 2.20 13.33
N SER A 394 -21.47 3.07 13.92
CA SER A 394 -21.11 4.38 14.48
C SER A 394 -20.58 4.26 15.90
#